data_AF-A0A367LUU2-F1
#
_entry.id   AF-A0A367LUU2-F1
#
_cell.length_a   1.000
_cell.length_b   1.000
_cell.length_c   1.000
_cell.angle_alpha   90.00
_cell.angle_beta   90.00
_cell.angle_gamma   90.00
#
_symmetry.space_group_name_H-M   'P 1'
#
loop_
_entity.id
_entity.type
_entity.pdbx_description
1 polymer ?
#
loop_
_entity_poly.entity_id
_entity_poly.type
_entity_poly.pdbx_seq_one_letter_code
_entity_poly.pdbx_strand_id
1 'polypeptide(L)'
;EPSNPLDWPARALLRARLAAGDGGRRLVSHDRELLEGMQRIVELSTLGLRSYGGGYSFYAQSREEAREAAERRLDQRRLERKRQTLAMREQQPRQERRQASG
;
A
#
# COMPACT_ATOMS: atom_id res chain seq x y z
N GLU A 1 -7.18 20.80 2.81
CA GLU A 1 -7.96 20.75 4.06
C GLU A 1 -8.69 22.07 4.29
N PRO A 2 -9.97 21.97 4.69
CA PRO A 2 -10.50 22.79 5.77
C PRO A 2 -11.17 21.87 6.80
N SER A 3 -10.63 21.84 8.02
CA SER A 3 -11.21 21.17 9.18
C SER A 3 -12.43 21.96 9.66
N ASN A 4 -13.58 21.74 9.03
CA ASN A 4 -14.88 22.16 9.57
C ASN A 4 -15.23 21.20 10.72
N PRO A 5 -15.30 21.65 11.99
CA PRO A 5 -15.86 20.83 13.05
C PRO A 5 -17.37 20.80 12.82
N LEU A 6 -17.82 19.89 11.95
CA LEU A 6 -19.22 19.51 11.94
C LEU A 6 -19.47 18.82 13.28
N ASP A 7 -20.25 19.45 14.14
CA ASP A 7 -20.73 18.85 15.39
C ASP A 7 -21.26 17.44 15.10
N TRP A 8 -21.12 16.51 16.05
CA TRP A 8 -21.54 15.11 15.88
C TRP A 8 -22.92 14.93 15.21
N PRO A 9 -23.96 15.75 15.52
CA PRO A 9 -25.25 15.70 14.83
C PRO A 9 -25.16 16.02 13.34
N ALA A 10 -24.34 16.99 12.94
CA ALA A 10 -24.16 17.37 11.55
C ALA A 10 -23.40 16.28 10.76
N ARG A 11 -22.42 15.60 11.39
CA ARG A 11 -21.76 14.42 10.80
C ARG A 11 -22.74 13.26 10.62
N ALA A 12 -23.62 13.01 11.60
CA ALA A 12 -24.66 11.99 11.50
C ALA A 12 -25.67 12.28 10.38
N LEU A 13 -26.12 13.54 10.26
CA LEU A 13 -27.00 13.99 9.19
C LEU A 13 -26.34 13.85 7.81
N LEU A 14 -25.05 14.22 7.71
CA LEU A 14 -24.28 14.05 6.49
C LEU A 14 -24.17 12.58 6.10
N ARG A 15 -23.89 11.67 7.04
CA ARG A 15 -23.88 10.22 6.80
C ARG A 15 -25.22 9.71 6.33
N ALA A 16 -26.31 10.08 6.99
CA ALA A 16 -27.65 9.68 6.60
C ALA A 16 -27.98 10.17 5.18
N ARG A 17 -27.61 11.42 4.86
CA ARG A 17 -27.75 11.99 3.51
C ARG A 17 -26.92 11.21 2.49
N LEU A 18 -25.67 10.87 2.81
CA LEU A 18 -24.78 10.08 1.96
C LEU A 18 -25.27 8.64 1.76
N ALA A 19 -25.98 8.05 2.73
CA ALA A 19 -26.60 6.73 2.56
C ALA A 19 -27.89 6.78 1.72
N ALA A 20 -28.73 7.81 1.91
CA ALA A 20 -30.10 7.87 1.38
C ALA A 20 -30.25 8.36 -0.07
N GLY A 21 -29.20 8.32 -0.90
CA GLY A 21 -29.27 8.85 -2.27
C GLY A 21 -28.96 7.81 -3.34
N ASP A 22 -29.84 7.69 -4.32
CA ASP A 22 -29.70 6.75 -5.44
C ASP A 22 -28.77 7.25 -6.56
N GLY A 23 -28.03 8.35 -6.32
CA GLY A 23 -27.13 8.97 -7.29
C GLY A 23 -25.65 8.71 -7.01
N GLY A 24 -24.84 8.62 -8.09
CA GLY A 24 -23.39 8.54 -8.02
C GLY A 24 -22.79 9.79 -7.38
N ARG A 25 -22.17 9.63 -6.21
CA ARG A 25 -21.61 10.74 -5.42
C ARG A 25 -20.11 10.60 -5.28
N ARG A 26 -19.42 11.74 -5.28
CA ARG A 26 -17.97 11.84 -5.08
C ARG A 26 -17.75 12.60 -3.77
N LEU A 27 -16.99 12.00 -2.87
CA LEU A 27 -16.63 12.59 -1.59
C LEU A 27 -15.10 12.67 -1.51
N VAL A 28 -14.59 13.85 -1.18
CA VAL A 28 -13.19 14.04 -0.79
C VAL A 28 -13.20 14.42 0.68
N SER A 29 -12.68 13.54 1.53
CA SER A 29 -12.67 13.73 2.98
C SER A 29 -11.46 13.03 3.59
N HIS A 30 -10.97 13.56 4.71
CA HIS A 30 -10.02 12.86 5.58
C HIS A 30 -10.72 12.11 6.73
N ASP A 31 -12.05 12.27 6.86
CA ASP A 31 -12.86 11.59 7.88
C ASP A 31 -13.09 10.13 7.49
N ARG A 32 -12.44 9.23 8.24
CA ARG A 32 -12.48 7.79 8.02
C ARG A 32 -13.89 7.20 8.17
N GLU A 33 -14.70 7.73 9.07
CA GLU A 33 -16.07 7.26 9.28
C GLU A 33 -16.98 7.60 8.10
N LEU A 34 -16.75 8.73 7.44
CA LEU A 34 -17.47 9.08 6.21
C LEU A 34 -17.04 8.21 5.03
N LEU A 35 -15.73 7.92 4.94
CA LEU A 35 -15.18 7.07 3.88
C LEU A 35 -15.56 5.59 4.04
N GLU A 36 -15.88 5.14 5.25
CA GLU A 36 -16.30 3.76 5.51
C GLU A 36 -17.59 3.38 4.77
N GLY A 37 -18.52 4.31 4.62
CA GLY A 37 -19.77 4.09 3.90
C GLY A 37 -19.64 4.11 2.37
N MET A 38 -18.44 4.32 1.82
CA MET A 38 -18.24 4.41 0.37
C MET A 38 -18.08 3.03 -0.26
N GLN A 39 -18.62 2.86 -1.47
CA GLN A 39 -18.48 1.63 -2.25
C GLN A 39 -17.12 1.53 -2.97
N ARG A 40 -16.39 2.65 -3.05
CA ARG A 40 -15.10 2.74 -3.73
C ARG A 40 -14.28 3.87 -3.14
N ILE A 41 -13.00 3.59 -2.93
CA ILE A 41 -11.98 4.60 -2.62
C ILE A 41 -11.00 4.70 -3.78
N VAL A 42 -10.68 5.92 -4.18
CA VAL A 42 -9.64 6.19 -5.17
C VAL A 42 -8.49 6.91 -4.48
N GLU A 43 -7.35 6.26 -4.44
CA GLU A 43 -6.09 6.80 -3.94
C GLU A 43 -5.37 7.53 -5.07
N LEU A 44 -4.91 8.74 -4.79
CA LEU A 44 -3.98 9.49 -5.64
C LEU A 44 -2.58 9.41 -5.04
N SER A 45 -1.62 8.93 -5.83
CA SER A 45 -0.21 8.82 -5.44
C SER A 45 0.70 9.33 -6.55
N THR A 46 2.00 9.41 -6.28
CA THR A 46 3.02 9.71 -7.30
C THR A 46 3.10 8.66 -8.41
N LEU A 47 2.57 7.46 -8.18
CA LEU A 47 2.48 6.38 -9.16
C LEU A 47 1.18 6.43 -9.98
N GLY A 48 0.33 7.43 -9.73
CA GLY A 48 -0.97 7.59 -10.37
C GLY A 48 -2.16 7.25 -9.46
N LEU A 49 -3.30 6.98 -10.10
CA LEU A 49 -4.56 6.68 -9.43
C LEU A 49 -4.73 5.17 -9.23
N ARG A 50 -5.18 4.77 -8.03
CA ARG A 50 -5.52 3.38 -7.72
C ARG A 50 -6.90 3.29 -7.09
N SER A 51 -7.73 2.38 -7.58
CA SER A 51 -9.09 2.18 -7.09
C SER A 51 -9.17 0.94 -6.20
N TYR A 52 -9.90 1.06 -5.10
CA TYR A 52 -10.19 0.01 -4.14
C TYR A 52 -11.72 -0.13 -4.00
N GLY A 53 -12.25 -1.34 -4.04
CA GLY A 53 -13.67 -1.61 -3.85
C GLY A 53 -14.01 -1.75 -2.37
N GLY A 54 -14.96 -0.96 -1.87
CA GLY A 54 -15.31 -0.90 -0.45
C GLY A 54 -14.86 0.39 0.23
N GLY A 55 -15.13 0.44 1.54
CA GLY A 55 -14.87 1.58 2.41
C GLY A 55 -13.43 1.71 2.88
N TYR A 56 -13.21 2.59 3.85
CA TYR A 56 -11.87 2.93 4.35
C TYR A 56 -11.13 1.74 4.94
N SER A 57 -11.80 0.88 5.71
CA SER A 57 -11.18 -0.31 6.31
C SER A 57 -10.59 -1.23 5.25
N PHE A 58 -11.32 -1.50 4.17
CA PHE A 58 -10.83 -2.33 3.06
C PHE A 58 -9.63 -1.69 2.36
N TYR A 59 -9.71 -0.38 2.10
CA TYR A 59 -8.59 0.38 1.54
C TYR A 59 -7.34 0.29 2.43
N ALA A 60 -7.50 0.53 3.74
CA ALA A 60 -6.41 0.51 4.70
C ALA A 60 -5.75 -0.87 4.79
N GLN A 61 -6.56 -1.94 4.84
CA GLN A 61 -6.05 -3.32 4.80
C GLN A 61 -5.28 -3.59 3.50
N SER A 62 -5.86 -3.26 2.35
CA SER A 62 -5.22 -3.46 1.04
C SER A 62 -3.88 -2.72 0.91
N ARG A 63 -3.78 -1.53 1.54
CA ARG A 63 -2.56 -0.73 1.60
C ARG A 63 -1.50 -1.40 2.47
N GLU A 64 -1.87 -1.92 3.63
CA GLU A 64 -0.93 -2.59 4.52
C GLU A 64 -0.41 -3.89 3.89
N GLU A 65 -1.29 -4.72 3.32
CA GLU A 65 -0.89 -5.95 2.63
C GLU A 65 0.08 -5.66 1.47
N ALA A 66 -0.17 -4.61 0.70
CA ALA A 66 0.71 -4.19 -0.39
C ALA A 66 2.08 -3.73 0.13
N ARG A 67 2.10 -3.01 1.27
CA ARG A 67 3.32 -2.56 1.92
C ARG A 67 4.14 -3.75 2.42
N GLU A 68 3.55 -4.65 3.17
CA GLU A 68 4.25 -5.83 3.68
C GLU A 68 4.77 -6.71 2.54
N ALA A 69 4.00 -6.87 1.46
CA ALA A 69 4.46 -7.62 0.29
C ALA A 69 5.67 -6.96 -0.38
N ALA A 70 5.73 -5.63 -0.41
CA ALA A 70 6.87 -4.89 -0.92
C ALA A 70 8.10 -5.07 -0.02
N GLU A 71 7.93 -5.00 1.30
CA GLU A 71 9.00 -5.22 2.28
C GLU A 71 9.57 -6.65 2.17
N ARG A 72 8.70 -7.67 2.14
CA ARG A 72 9.12 -9.07 1.94
C ARG A 72 9.92 -9.26 0.64
N ARG A 73 9.50 -8.64 -0.46
CA ARG A 73 10.22 -8.69 -1.76
C ARG A 73 11.58 -8.00 -1.71
N LEU A 74 11.74 -6.95 -0.90
CA LEU A 74 13.03 -6.29 -0.72
C LEU A 74 13.98 -7.17 0.09
N ASP A 75 13.50 -7.81 1.15
CA ASP A 75 14.31 -8.69 1.99
C ASP A 75 14.75 -9.95 1.25
N GLN A 76 13.86 -10.58 0.48
CA GLN A 76 14.22 -11.71 -0.39
C GLN A 76 15.34 -11.33 -1.36
N ARG A 77 15.22 -10.18 -2.04
CA ARG A 77 16.26 -9.69 -2.95
C ARG A 77 17.58 -9.39 -2.27
N ARG A 78 17.56 -8.88 -1.03
CA ARG A 78 18.78 -8.66 -0.22
C ARG A 78 19.46 -9.97 0.13
N LEU A 79 18.69 -10.97 0.54
CA LEU A 79 19.22 -12.30 0.87
C LEU A 79 19.82 -13.00 -0.35
N GLU A 80 19.13 -12.95 -1.49
CA GLU A 80 19.63 -13.49 -2.76
C GLU A 80 20.94 -12.84 -3.18
N ARG A 81 21.01 -11.50 -3.14
CA ARG A 81 22.25 -10.77 -3.44
C ARG A 81 23.38 -11.17 -2.50
N LYS A 82 23.11 -11.31 -1.21
CA LYS A 82 24.12 -11.76 -0.23
C LYS A 82 24.63 -13.15 -0.56
N ARG A 83 23.73 -14.09 -0.89
CA ARG A 83 24.09 -15.47 -1.28
C ARG A 83 24.92 -15.49 -2.56
N GLN A 84 24.53 -14.73 -3.58
CA GLN A 84 25.27 -14.60 -4.83
C GLN A 84 26.69 -14.05 -4.60
N THR A 85 26.83 -12.99 -3.80
CA THR A 85 28.13 -12.42 -3.45
C THR A 85 29.02 -13.41 -2.71
N LEU A 86 28.47 -14.17 -1.76
CA LEU A 86 29.23 -15.20 -1.03
C LEU A 86 29.68 -16.33 -1.97
N ALA A 87 28.78 -16.82 -2.82
CA ALA A 87 29.11 -17.87 -3.79
C ALA A 87 30.20 -17.44 -4.78
N MET A 88 30.17 -16.19 -5.26
CA MET A 88 31.24 -15.66 -6.12
C MET A 88 32.60 -15.61 -5.39
N ARG A 89 32.62 -15.17 -4.13
CA ARG A 89 33.85 -15.14 -3.31
C ARG A 89 34.44 -16.53 -3.08
N GLU A 90 33.61 -17.54 -2.89
CA GLU A 90 34.08 -18.93 -2.69
C GLU A 90 34.64 -19.56 -3.98
N GLN A 91 34.20 -19.09 -5.16
CA GLN A 91 34.66 -19.60 -6.46
C GLN A 91 36.02 -19.04 -6.89
N GLN A 92 36.36 -17.80 -6.48
CA GLN A 92 37.63 -17.14 -6.81
C GLN A 92 38.88 -17.97 -6.44
N PRO A 93 39.08 -18.42 -5.18
CA PRO A 93 40.28 -19.16 -4.81
C PRO A 93 40.34 -20.56 -5.45
N ARG A 94 39.19 -21.14 -5.82
CA ARG A 94 39.15 -22.43 -6.53
C ARG A 94 39.62 -22.31 -7.97
N GLN A 95 39.35 -21.19 -8.64
CA GLN A 95 39.83 -20.92 -9.99
C GLN A 95 41.32 -20.60 -9.98
N GLU A 96 41.79 -19.77 -9.04
CA GLU A 96 43.22 -19.43 -8.89
C GLU A 96 44.09 -20.67 -8.63
N ARG A 97 43.65 -21.59 -7.75
CA ARG A 97 44.39 -22.85 -7.50
C ARG A 97 44.47 -23.75 -8.73
N ARG A 98 43.43 -23.79 -9.57
CA ARG A 98 43.44 -24.59 -10.81
C ARG A 98 44.38 -24.01 -11.85
N GLN A 99 44.50 -22.68 -11.93
CA GLN A 99 45.41 -22.01 -12.85
C GLN A 99 46.88 -22.07 -12.41
N ALA A 100 47.16 -22.16 -11.11
CA ALA A 100 48.52 -22.32 -10.58
C ALA A 100 49.07 -23.75 -10.64
N SER A 101 48.21 -24.74 -10.96
CA SER A 101 48.56 -26.17 -10.97
C SER A 101 48.65 -26.77 -12.38
N GLY A 102 48.47 -25.96 -13.43
CA GLY A 102 48.61 -26.33 -14.84
C GLY A 102 49.76 -25.56 -15.47
#